data_AF-A0A848DKX9-F1
#
_entry.id   AF-A0A848DKX9-F1
#
_cell.length_a   1.000
_cell.length_b   1.000
_cell.length_c   1.000
_cell.angle_alpha   90.00
_cell.angle_beta   90.00
_cell.angle_gamma   90.00
#
_symmetry.space_group_name_H-M   'P 1'
#
loop_
_entity.id
_entity.type
_entity.pdbx_description
1 polymer ?
#
loop_
_entity_poly.entity_id
_entity_poly.type
_entity_poly.pdbx_seq_one_letter_code
_entity_poly.pdbx_strand_id
1 'polypeptide(L)'
;MHHDAGVSDSGDRRDGAALRPRPVIGILHPGAMGAAIGSALKPVAGAVIWAAAERSQATSKRAELADLVGVPDLAELARRADLIISICPPHAARDVAGQVAAALAGRTDRPIFVDANAVAPGTMRDIGALLGEQHVVDGAVIGPPAWEPGRTVLWLSGRAADEVGGLFAGSPFDARTLGPELGTASGLKACFALQSKALPAIWLEIDAVARVLGVAAELRSELARAGVDLPGELDAVRERAGGKAWRWAGEMDEAADAVAALGLPEGFSRAAAQIYRRAAEGTLP
;
A
#
# COMPACT_ATOMS: atom_id res chain seq x y z
N MET A 1 22.75 57.15 -27.03
CA MET A 1 21.31 57.17 -26.66
C MET A 1 20.72 55.86 -27.18
N HIS A 2 20.78 54.77 -26.41
CA HIS A 2 19.81 54.33 -25.39
C HIS A 2 18.39 54.09 -25.93
N HIS A 3 18.06 52.81 -26.16
CA HIS A 3 16.80 52.14 -25.79
C HIS A 3 16.96 50.66 -26.22
N ASP A 4 17.29 49.73 -25.35
CA ASP A 4 16.60 49.21 -24.15
C ASP A 4 15.44 48.24 -24.48
N ALA A 5 15.50 47.14 -23.75
CA ALA A 5 14.93 45.84 -24.00
C ALA A 5 13.41 45.77 -23.83
N GLY A 6 12.79 44.90 -24.61
CA GLY A 6 11.43 44.41 -24.37
C GLY A 6 11.43 42.88 -24.32
N VAL A 7 12.10 42.30 -23.32
CA VAL A 7 11.82 40.92 -22.94
C VAL A 7 10.47 40.95 -22.22
N SER A 8 9.43 40.50 -22.90
CA SER A 8 8.14 40.23 -22.27
C SER A 8 8.30 39.05 -21.34
N ASP A 9 8.37 39.35 -20.05
CA ASP A 9 8.21 38.40 -18.95
C ASP A 9 6.80 37.78 -19.03
N SER A 10 6.70 36.66 -19.74
CA SER A 10 5.53 35.80 -19.65
C SER A 10 5.66 34.99 -18.36
N GLY A 11 5.01 35.49 -17.31
CA GLY A 11 4.94 34.86 -16.00
C GLY A 11 4.61 33.38 -16.12
N ASP A 12 5.62 32.55 -15.83
CA ASP A 12 5.49 31.12 -15.67
C ASP A 12 4.77 30.86 -14.34
N ARG A 13 3.48 30.53 -14.46
CA ARG A 13 2.66 30.06 -13.35
C ARG A 13 3.23 28.72 -12.89
N ARG A 14 3.88 28.71 -11.73
CA ARG A 14 4.32 27.49 -11.04
C ARG A 14 3.11 26.71 -10.51
N ASP A 15 2.40 26.03 -11.40
CA ASP A 15 1.35 25.07 -11.08
C ASP A 15 1.94 23.65 -11.15
N GLY A 16 2.21 23.05 -9.99
CA GLY A 16 2.74 21.69 -9.83
C GLY A 16 4.25 21.66 -9.57
N ALA A 17 4.65 21.58 -8.30
CA ALA A 17 6.06 21.56 -7.93
C ALA A 17 6.70 20.23 -8.33
N ALA A 18 7.42 20.21 -9.46
CA ALA A 18 8.27 19.09 -9.84
C ALA A 18 9.35 18.83 -8.77
N LEU A 19 9.61 17.57 -8.49
CA LEU A 19 10.66 17.07 -7.64
C LEU A 19 12.03 17.55 -8.14
N ARG A 20 12.89 17.86 -7.18
CA ARG A 20 14.29 18.22 -7.45
C ARG A 20 15.02 16.99 -8.00
N PRO A 21 16.14 17.15 -8.74
CA PRO A 21 16.88 16.03 -9.32
C PRO A 21 17.36 14.95 -8.33
N ARG A 22 17.60 15.35 -7.07
CA ARG A 22 17.94 14.44 -5.97
C ARG A 22 17.08 14.79 -4.76
N PRO A 23 15.82 14.34 -4.70
CA PRO A 23 14.88 14.73 -3.66
C PRO A 23 15.29 14.12 -2.31
N VAL A 24 14.94 14.79 -1.22
CA VAL A 24 14.95 14.17 0.11
C VAL A 24 13.67 13.35 0.26
N ILE A 25 13.79 12.05 0.50
CA ILE A 25 12.66 11.13 0.58
C ILE A 25 12.47 10.69 2.03
N GLY A 26 11.31 10.98 2.60
CA GLY A 26 10.92 10.54 3.93
C GLY A 26 10.12 9.25 3.90
N ILE A 27 10.56 8.23 4.62
CA ILE A 27 9.80 6.98 4.82
C ILE A 27 9.18 7.00 6.22
N LEU A 28 7.85 7.07 6.27
CA LEU A 28 7.11 6.93 7.52
C LEU A 28 6.83 5.46 7.79
N HIS A 29 7.14 5.01 9.01
CA HIS A 29 6.96 3.63 9.48
C HIS A 29 7.74 2.57 8.65
N PRO A 30 9.09 2.58 8.63
CA PRO A 30 9.89 1.61 7.87
C PRO A 30 9.83 0.19 8.47
N GLY A 31 8.70 -0.48 8.31
CA GLY A 31 8.57 -1.93 8.45
C GLY A 31 9.39 -2.67 7.39
N ALA A 32 9.12 -3.95 7.16
CA ALA A 32 9.83 -4.71 6.13
C ALA A 32 9.65 -4.09 4.72
N MET A 33 8.43 -3.68 4.37
CA MET A 33 8.15 -3.06 3.08
C MET A 33 8.72 -1.64 2.97
N GLY A 34 8.53 -0.80 3.99
CA GLY A 34 9.08 0.57 3.98
C GLY A 34 10.61 0.62 3.90
N ALA A 35 11.30 -0.32 4.55
CA ALA A 35 12.76 -0.44 4.42
C ALA A 35 13.18 -0.83 2.99
N ALA A 36 12.46 -1.76 2.35
CA ALA A 36 12.73 -2.14 0.97
C ALA A 36 12.50 -0.98 -0.01
N ILE A 37 11.38 -0.25 0.13
CA ILE A 37 11.08 0.95 -0.66
C ILE A 37 12.15 2.03 -0.45
N GLY A 38 12.50 2.32 0.81
CA GLY A 38 13.53 3.30 1.13
C GLY A 38 14.89 2.94 0.51
N SER A 39 15.28 1.67 0.61
CA SER A 39 16.52 1.18 -0.02
C SER A 39 16.51 1.33 -1.54
N ALA A 40 15.38 0.98 -2.18
CA ALA A 40 15.20 1.08 -3.63
C ALA A 40 15.35 2.51 -4.17
N LEU A 41 15.03 3.52 -3.35
CA LEU A 41 15.08 4.93 -3.73
C LEU A 41 16.43 5.62 -3.42
N LYS A 42 17.33 4.98 -2.65
CA LYS A 42 18.66 5.55 -2.34
C LYS A 42 19.47 6.01 -3.56
N PRO A 43 19.50 5.29 -4.70
CA PRO A 43 20.33 5.70 -5.84
C PRO A 43 19.95 7.07 -6.41
N VAL A 44 18.65 7.39 -6.41
CA VAL A 44 18.10 8.64 -6.96
C VAL A 44 17.94 9.74 -5.91
N ALA A 45 17.81 9.38 -4.62
CA ALA A 45 17.57 10.33 -3.54
C ALA A 45 18.81 11.11 -3.12
N GLY A 46 18.63 12.38 -2.73
CA GLY A 46 19.68 13.14 -2.02
C GLY A 46 19.94 12.57 -0.63
N ALA A 47 18.87 12.17 0.05
CA ALA A 47 18.89 11.38 1.28
C ALA A 47 17.56 10.64 1.42
N VAL A 48 17.58 9.46 2.04
CA VAL A 48 16.37 8.77 2.49
C VAL A 48 16.32 8.83 4.01
N ILE A 49 15.32 9.53 4.55
CA ILE A 49 15.18 9.79 5.98
C ILE A 49 13.98 9.04 6.58
N TRP A 50 14.00 8.76 7.88
CA TRP A 50 12.87 8.14 8.58
C TRP A 50 12.71 8.72 9.99
N ALA A 51 11.47 8.79 10.49
CA ALA A 51 11.17 9.30 11.83
C ALA A 51 11.42 8.22 12.90
N ALA A 52 12.41 8.46 13.77
CA ALA A 52 12.91 7.46 14.71
C ALA A 52 12.15 7.41 16.05
N ALA A 53 11.50 8.50 16.47
CA ALA A 53 10.79 8.57 17.74
C ALA A 53 9.75 7.45 17.92
N GLU A 54 9.75 6.87 19.13
CA GLU A 54 8.74 5.90 19.60
C GLU A 54 8.61 4.66 18.70
N ARG A 55 9.67 4.30 17.95
CA ARG A 55 9.67 3.10 17.11
C ARG A 55 10.31 1.92 17.84
N SER A 56 9.82 0.72 17.52
CA SER A 56 10.35 -0.51 18.11
C SER A 56 11.77 -0.80 17.61
N GLN A 57 12.55 -1.52 18.44
CA GLN A 57 13.90 -1.98 18.09
C GLN A 57 13.94 -2.72 16.73
N ALA A 58 12.92 -3.52 16.43
CA ALA A 58 12.83 -4.23 15.16
C ALA A 58 12.67 -3.28 13.95
N THR A 59 11.98 -2.15 14.11
CA THR A 59 11.87 -1.11 13.08
C THR A 59 13.17 -0.36 12.92
N SER A 60 13.82 0.03 14.01
CA SER A 60 15.13 0.70 13.98
C SER A 60 16.18 -0.15 13.25
N LYS A 61 16.28 -1.44 13.60
CA LYS A 61 17.22 -2.37 12.94
C LYS A 61 16.98 -2.51 11.44
N ARG A 62 15.72 -2.52 10.99
CA ARG A 62 15.39 -2.57 9.55
C ARG A 62 15.79 -1.29 8.83
N ALA A 63 15.55 -0.14 9.45
CA ALA A 63 15.96 1.14 8.89
C ALA A 63 17.49 1.25 8.79
N GLU A 64 18.22 0.78 9.81
CA GLU A 64 19.68 0.68 9.79
C GLU A 64 20.18 -0.24 8.68
N LEU A 65 19.64 -1.46 8.55
CA LEU A 65 20.01 -2.39 7.48
C LEU A 65 19.70 -1.87 6.07
N ALA A 66 18.78 -0.91 5.96
CA ALA A 66 18.45 -0.24 4.70
C ALA A 66 19.24 1.07 4.50
N ASP A 67 20.17 1.42 5.40
CA ASP A 67 20.92 2.70 5.45
C ASP A 67 20.02 3.94 5.42
N LEU A 68 18.89 3.91 6.12
CA LEU A 68 18.01 5.07 6.24
C LEU A 68 18.52 6.02 7.33
N VAL A 69 18.51 7.32 7.04
CA VAL A 69 18.98 8.35 7.96
C VAL A 69 17.88 8.69 8.97
N GLY A 70 18.11 8.38 10.24
CA GLY A 70 17.15 8.72 11.30
C GLY A 70 17.03 10.23 11.51
N VAL A 71 15.80 10.72 11.60
CA VAL A 71 15.48 12.06 12.10
C VAL A 71 14.62 11.94 13.38
N PRO A 72 14.62 12.96 14.26
CA PRO A 72 14.00 12.86 15.57
C PRO A 72 12.53 12.43 15.53
N ASP A 73 11.72 13.07 14.69
CA ASP A 73 10.27 12.86 14.66
C ASP A 73 9.66 13.06 13.25
N LEU A 74 8.34 12.86 13.17
CA LEU A 74 7.57 13.03 11.93
C LEU A 74 7.57 14.49 11.45
N ALA A 75 7.56 15.46 12.37
CA ALA A 75 7.50 16.87 12.00
C ALA A 75 8.81 17.30 11.31
N GLU A 76 9.96 16.88 11.83
CA GLU A 76 11.26 17.12 11.21
C GLU A 76 11.41 16.38 9.89
N LEU A 77 10.88 15.16 9.77
CA LEU A 77 10.80 14.45 8.49
C LEU A 77 9.99 15.23 7.47
N ALA A 78 8.78 15.66 7.83
CA ALA A 78 7.88 16.41 6.95
C ALA A 78 8.48 17.76 6.54
N ARG A 79 9.24 18.40 7.43
CA ARG A 79 9.93 19.66 7.15
C ARG A 79 11.03 19.50 6.10
N ARG A 80 11.79 18.40 6.17
CA ARG A 80 12.98 18.16 5.34
C ARG A 80 12.70 17.46 4.01
N ALA A 81 11.63 16.70 3.92
CA ALA A 81 11.32 15.88 2.75
C ALA A 81 10.78 16.72 1.58
N ASP A 82 11.11 16.30 0.36
CA ASP A 82 10.45 16.70 -0.89
C ASP A 82 9.37 15.69 -1.28
N LEU A 83 9.54 14.42 -0.87
CA LEU A 83 8.61 13.31 -1.05
C LEU A 83 8.47 12.55 0.27
N ILE A 84 7.25 12.27 0.71
CA ILE A 84 6.96 11.45 1.89
C ILE A 84 6.22 10.19 1.42
N ILE A 85 6.69 9.02 1.82
CA ILE A 85 6.00 7.74 1.58
C ILE A 85 5.53 7.19 2.92
N SER A 86 4.21 7.04 3.06
CA SER A 86 3.55 6.47 4.23
C SER A 86 3.27 4.97 4.02
N ILE A 87 3.76 4.13 4.93
CA ILE A 87 3.47 2.69 4.93
C ILE A 87 3.32 2.12 6.35
N CYS A 88 2.13 2.27 6.90
CA CYS A 88 1.68 1.87 8.22
C CYS A 88 0.48 0.87 8.15
N PRO A 89 -0.05 0.40 9.29
CA PRO A 89 -1.34 -0.28 9.31
C PRO A 89 -2.46 0.60 8.72
N PRO A 90 -3.41 0.05 7.95
CA PRO A 90 -4.43 0.83 7.25
C PRO A 90 -5.25 1.77 8.14
N HIS A 91 -5.64 1.33 9.34
CA HIS A 91 -6.40 2.13 10.30
C HIS A 91 -5.67 3.41 10.76
N ALA A 92 -4.35 3.47 10.64
CA ALA A 92 -3.54 4.63 11.05
C ALA A 92 -3.28 5.62 9.90
N ALA A 93 -3.60 5.28 8.65
CA ALA A 93 -3.20 6.05 7.47
C ALA A 93 -3.71 7.50 7.49
N ARG A 94 -5.00 7.69 7.79
CA ARG A 94 -5.62 9.03 7.88
C ARG A 94 -5.01 9.88 9.00
N ASP A 95 -4.76 9.29 10.16
CA ASP A 95 -4.18 10.00 11.30
C ASP A 95 -2.73 10.42 11.00
N VAL A 96 -1.95 9.57 10.33
CA VAL A 96 -0.59 9.89 9.88
C VAL A 96 -0.61 11.03 8.87
N ALA A 97 -1.52 11.00 7.89
CA ALA A 97 -1.69 12.10 6.94
C ALA A 97 -2.08 13.41 7.64
N GLY A 98 -2.93 13.35 8.68
CA GLY A 98 -3.28 14.50 9.52
C GLY A 98 -2.08 15.08 10.28
N GLN A 99 -1.21 14.23 10.83
CA GLN A 99 0.03 14.68 11.49
C GLN A 99 0.98 15.37 10.50
N VAL A 100 1.09 14.84 9.27
CA VAL A 100 1.87 15.48 8.19
C VAL A 100 1.25 16.82 7.81
N ALA A 101 -0.07 16.90 7.67
CA ALA A 101 -0.76 18.15 7.38
C ALA A 101 -0.49 19.21 8.46
N ALA A 102 -0.55 18.83 9.73
CA ALA A 102 -0.27 19.71 10.86
C ALA A 102 1.19 20.19 10.87
N ALA A 103 2.16 19.30 10.61
CA ALA A 103 3.57 19.65 10.53
C ALA A 103 3.91 20.59 9.36
N LEU A 104 3.07 20.60 8.32
CA LEU A 104 3.21 21.44 7.13
C LEU A 104 2.34 22.71 7.17
N ALA A 105 1.65 22.98 8.28
CA ALA A 105 0.75 24.13 8.39
C ALA A 105 1.47 25.46 8.09
N GLY A 106 0.89 26.26 7.20
CA GLY A 106 1.45 27.56 6.78
C GLY A 106 2.61 27.49 5.77
N ARG A 107 3.03 26.30 5.34
CA ARG A 107 4.03 26.15 4.27
C ARG A 107 3.39 26.20 2.89
N THR A 108 4.04 26.94 1.99
CA THR A 108 3.69 26.99 0.57
C THR A 108 4.43 25.91 -0.24
N ASP A 109 5.59 25.47 0.23
CA ASP A 109 6.41 24.43 -0.38
C ASP A 109 6.09 23.05 0.23
N ARG A 110 4.98 22.45 -0.24
CA ARG A 110 4.52 21.16 0.27
C ARG A 110 5.18 19.99 -0.46
N PRO A 111 5.68 18.96 0.25
CA PRO A 111 6.16 17.74 -0.38
C PRO A 111 5.01 16.96 -1.05
N ILE A 112 5.37 16.10 -2.00
CA ILE A 112 4.44 15.06 -2.47
C ILE A 112 4.29 14.02 -1.35
N PHE A 113 3.06 13.64 -1.04
CA PHE A 113 2.71 12.59 -0.08
C PHE A 113 2.16 11.37 -0.83
N VAL A 114 2.90 10.27 -0.79
CA VAL A 114 2.48 8.97 -1.29
C VAL A 114 1.89 8.18 -0.12
N ASP A 115 0.60 7.91 -0.17
CA ASP A 115 0.01 6.92 0.72
C ASP A 115 0.14 5.54 0.06
N ALA A 116 0.99 4.67 0.60
CA ALA A 116 1.20 3.32 0.10
C ALA A 116 0.51 2.25 0.99
N ASN A 117 -0.50 2.66 1.76
CA ASN A 117 -1.21 1.80 2.68
C ASN A 117 -2.31 1.01 1.97
N ALA A 118 -2.73 -0.12 2.55
CA ALA A 118 -3.85 -0.89 2.03
C ALA A 118 -5.18 -0.26 2.48
N VAL A 119 -5.52 0.92 1.96
CA VAL A 119 -6.72 1.68 2.32
C VAL A 119 -7.79 1.64 1.24
N ALA A 120 -9.02 2.00 1.60
CA ALA A 120 -10.11 2.12 0.64
C ALA A 120 -9.99 3.43 -0.18
N PRO A 121 -10.55 3.49 -1.41
CA PRO A 121 -10.58 4.73 -2.20
C PRO A 121 -11.19 5.93 -1.46
N GLY A 122 -12.16 5.70 -0.55
CA GLY A 122 -12.73 6.74 0.30
C GLY A 122 -11.68 7.41 1.21
N THR A 123 -10.83 6.61 1.85
CA THR A 123 -9.72 7.11 2.69
C THR A 123 -8.74 7.95 1.87
N MET A 124 -8.48 7.58 0.61
CA MET A 124 -7.62 8.39 -0.26
C MET A 124 -8.22 9.75 -0.61
N ARG A 125 -9.55 9.84 -0.76
CA ARG A 125 -10.23 11.13 -0.93
C ARG A 125 -10.11 12.00 0.33
N ASP A 126 -10.26 11.40 1.51
CA ASP A 126 -10.06 12.10 2.78
C ASP A 126 -8.63 12.65 2.92
N ILE A 127 -7.63 11.84 2.59
CA ILE A 127 -6.22 12.25 2.60
C ILE A 127 -5.97 13.36 1.56
N GLY A 128 -6.54 13.23 0.36
CA GLY A 128 -6.52 14.26 -0.67
C GLY A 128 -7.12 15.59 -0.20
N ALA A 129 -8.24 15.56 0.51
CA ALA A 129 -8.86 16.75 1.09
C ALA A 129 -8.01 17.42 2.19
N LEU A 130 -7.28 16.62 2.98
CA LEU A 130 -6.39 17.13 4.05
C LEU A 130 -5.10 17.75 3.50
N LEU A 131 -4.50 17.12 2.49
CA LEU A 131 -3.16 17.48 2.00
C LEU A 131 -3.18 18.31 0.71
N GLY A 132 -4.32 18.38 0.02
CA GLY A 132 -4.46 18.92 -1.33
C GLY A 132 -4.18 17.82 -2.36
N GLU A 133 -5.18 17.50 -3.20
CA GLU A 133 -5.12 16.37 -4.14
C GLU A 133 -3.92 16.42 -5.09
N GLN A 134 -3.45 17.62 -5.46
CA GLN A 134 -2.27 17.82 -6.30
C GLN A 134 -0.95 17.38 -5.64
N HIS A 135 -0.92 17.25 -4.32
CA HIS A 135 0.25 16.80 -3.56
C HIS A 135 0.13 15.36 -3.11
N VAL A 136 -0.95 14.65 -3.44
CA VAL A 136 -1.16 13.27 -2.99
C VAL A 136 -1.01 12.31 -4.16
N VAL A 137 -0.37 11.17 -3.88
CA VAL A 137 -0.33 10.02 -4.78
C VAL A 137 -0.87 8.82 -4.01
N ASP A 138 -1.86 8.15 -4.60
CA ASP A 138 -2.41 6.88 -4.13
C ASP A 138 -1.51 5.74 -4.62
N GLY A 139 -0.94 4.99 -3.67
CA GLY A 139 -0.01 3.90 -3.92
C GLY A 139 -0.53 2.55 -3.43
N ALA A 140 -0.43 1.54 -4.29
CA ALA A 140 -0.80 0.16 -3.97
C ALA A 140 0.34 -0.81 -4.26
N VAL A 141 0.93 -1.36 -3.20
CA VAL A 141 1.98 -2.38 -3.30
C VAL A 141 1.36 -3.77 -3.42
N ILE A 142 1.64 -4.51 -4.49
CA ILE A 142 1.25 -5.91 -4.68
C ILE A 142 2.50 -6.77 -4.80
N GLY A 143 2.76 -7.56 -3.76
CA GLY A 143 3.92 -8.46 -3.66
C GLY A 143 4.59 -8.38 -2.28
N PRO A 144 5.60 -9.22 -2.03
CA PRO A 144 6.43 -9.14 -0.82
C PRO A 144 7.37 -7.91 -0.87
N PRO A 145 8.09 -7.58 0.22
CA PRO A 145 9.20 -6.62 0.13
C PRO A 145 10.20 -7.05 -0.96
N ALA A 146 10.53 -6.13 -1.87
CA ALA A 146 11.38 -6.41 -3.01
C ALA A 146 12.81 -5.88 -2.81
N TRP A 147 13.77 -6.80 -2.90
CA TRP A 147 15.21 -6.52 -2.95
C TRP A 147 15.80 -6.85 -4.33
N GLU A 148 15.06 -7.62 -5.12
CA GLU A 148 15.35 -7.99 -6.50
C GLU A 148 14.08 -7.77 -7.35
N PRO A 149 14.21 -7.45 -8.65
CA PRO A 149 13.07 -7.26 -9.54
C PRO A 149 12.19 -8.51 -9.72
N GLY A 150 10.95 -8.30 -10.16
CA GLY A 150 10.09 -9.37 -10.71
C GLY A 150 9.03 -9.95 -9.76
N ARG A 151 8.99 -9.51 -8.50
CA ARG A 151 8.03 -10.03 -7.51
C ARG A 151 6.99 -9.03 -7.01
N THR A 152 7.25 -7.73 -7.17
CA THR A 152 6.44 -6.68 -6.55
C THR A 152 6.18 -5.54 -7.51
N VAL A 153 4.90 -5.22 -7.67
CA VAL A 153 4.41 -4.10 -8.47
C VAL A 153 3.93 -3.01 -7.53
N LEU A 154 4.36 -1.78 -7.77
CA LEU A 154 3.86 -0.58 -7.12
C LEU A 154 2.93 0.16 -8.10
N TRP A 155 1.63 0.02 -7.89
CA TRP A 155 0.64 0.78 -8.66
C TRP A 155 0.49 2.17 -8.05
N LEU A 156 0.46 3.20 -8.89
CA LEU A 156 0.36 4.60 -8.50
C LEU A 156 -0.78 5.28 -9.25
N SER A 157 -1.51 6.17 -8.60
CA SER A 157 -2.49 7.05 -9.24
C SER A 157 -2.52 8.40 -8.54
N GLY A 158 -2.94 9.45 -9.24
CA GLY A 158 -2.81 10.83 -8.79
C GLY A 158 -2.02 11.68 -9.78
N ARG A 159 -2.17 13.00 -9.69
CA ARG A 159 -1.58 13.95 -10.65
C ARG A 159 -0.05 13.89 -10.71
N ALA A 160 0.60 13.51 -9.61
CA ALA A 160 2.06 13.34 -9.52
C ALA A 160 2.51 11.87 -9.63
N ALA A 161 1.64 10.95 -10.06
CA ALA A 161 1.95 9.52 -10.09
C ALA A 161 3.10 9.17 -11.04
N ASP A 162 3.15 9.77 -12.22
CA ASP A 162 4.22 9.50 -13.21
C ASP A 162 5.57 10.00 -12.71
N GLU A 163 5.60 11.16 -12.06
CA GLU A 163 6.79 11.73 -11.44
C GLU A 163 7.32 10.83 -10.31
N VAL A 164 6.46 10.38 -9.41
CA VAL A 164 6.84 9.43 -8.35
C VAL A 164 7.26 8.09 -8.95
N GLY A 165 6.55 7.60 -9.96
CA GLY A 165 6.87 6.34 -10.65
C GLY A 165 8.25 6.36 -11.29
N GLY A 166 8.66 7.49 -11.87
CA GLY A 166 9.99 7.69 -12.45
C GLY A 166 11.14 7.47 -11.48
N LEU A 167 10.95 7.71 -10.17
CA LEU A 167 11.97 7.46 -9.15
C LEU A 167 12.30 5.97 -8.96
N PHE A 168 11.40 5.07 -9.36
CA PHE A 168 11.58 3.63 -9.25
C PHE A 168 12.18 3.00 -10.52
N ALA A 169 12.54 3.80 -11.53
CA ALA A 169 13.16 3.30 -12.75
C ALA A 169 14.46 2.53 -12.44
N GLY A 170 14.52 1.27 -12.88
CA GLY A 170 15.66 0.38 -12.61
C GLY A 170 15.74 -0.15 -11.17
N SER A 171 14.73 0.11 -10.34
CA SER A 171 14.66 -0.41 -8.97
C SER A 171 14.06 -1.83 -8.90
N PRO A 172 14.13 -2.52 -7.75
CA PRO A 172 13.44 -3.80 -7.53
C PRO A 172 11.90 -3.74 -7.63
N PHE A 173 11.30 -2.54 -7.56
CA PHE A 173 9.86 -2.35 -7.67
C PHE A 173 9.49 -2.00 -9.11
N ASP A 174 8.56 -2.76 -9.69
CA ASP A 174 7.93 -2.42 -10.96
C ASP A 174 6.84 -1.37 -10.71
N ALA A 175 7.18 -0.09 -10.88
CA ALA A 175 6.25 1.02 -10.67
C ALA A 175 5.42 1.29 -11.93
N ARG A 176 4.10 1.35 -11.78
CA ARG A 176 3.13 1.53 -12.87
C ARG A 176 2.05 2.53 -12.50
N THR A 177 1.61 3.35 -13.44
CA THR A 177 0.62 4.40 -13.19
C THR A 177 -0.76 4.08 -13.78
N LEU A 178 -1.81 4.56 -13.12
CA LEU A 178 -3.23 4.30 -13.47
C LEU A 178 -4.02 5.60 -13.75
N GLY A 179 -3.33 6.70 -14.03
CA GLY A 179 -3.96 7.99 -14.32
C GLY A 179 -4.07 8.93 -13.11
N PRO A 180 -4.72 10.09 -13.29
CA PRO A 180 -4.68 11.20 -12.33
C PRO A 180 -5.65 11.09 -11.15
N GLU A 181 -6.60 10.15 -11.18
CA GLU A 181 -7.65 10.03 -10.16
C GLU A 181 -7.16 9.29 -8.90
N LEU A 182 -7.21 9.98 -7.75
CA LEU A 182 -6.95 9.37 -6.45
C LEU A 182 -7.96 8.27 -6.12
N GLY A 183 -7.46 7.17 -5.55
CA GLY A 183 -8.26 6.00 -5.19
C GLY A 183 -8.25 4.90 -6.25
N THR A 184 -7.69 5.14 -7.44
CA THR A 184 -7.64 4.14 -8.52
C THR A 184 -6.70 2.99 -8.19
N ALA A 185 -5.49 3.29 -7.67
CA ALA A 185 -4.53 2.26 -7.25
C ALA A 185 -5.05 1.48 -6.02
N SER A 186 -5.62 2.19 -5.04
CA SER A 186 -6.32 1.58 -3.90
C SER A 186 -7.49 0.69 -4.34
N GLY A 187 -8.27 1.12 -5.34
CA GLY A 187 -9.36 0.33 -5.93
C GLY A 187 -8.85 -0.95 -6.58
N LEU A 188 -7.78 -0.88 -7.37
CA LEU A 188 -7.12 -2.07 -7.94
C LEU A 188 -6.68 -3.02 -6.83
N LYS A 189 -6.07 -2.49 -5.76
CA LYS A 189 -5.62 -3.30 -4.63
C LYS A 189 -6.78 -4.00 -3.93
N ALA A 190 -7.91 -3.31 -3.73
CA ALA A 190 -9.11 -3.89 -3.13
C ALA A 190 -9.65 -5.06 -3.96
N CYS A 191 -9.74 -4.90 -5.29
CA CYS A 191 -10.12 -5.98 -6.21
C CYS A 191 -9.14 -7.16 -6.14
N PHE A 192 -7.84 -6.88 -6.13
CA PHE A 192 -6.83 -7.93 -6.00
C PHE A 192 -6.90 -8.65 -4.65
N ALA A 193 -7.25 -7.95 -3.57
CA ALA A 193 -7.44 -8.55 -2.25
C ALA A 193 -8.62 -9.53 -2.22
N LEU A 194 -9.72 -9.24 -2.92
CA LEU A 194 -10.83 -10.20 -3.08
C LEU A 194 -10.36 -11.50 -3.74
N GLN A 195 -9.60 -11.40 -4.83
CA GLN A 195 -9.06 -12.57 -5.53
C GLN A 195 -8.06 -13.35 -4.66
N SER A 196 -7.14 -12.66 -4.02
CA SER A 196 -6.01 -13.30 -3.32
C SER A 196 -6.33 -13.78 -1.92
N LYS A 197 -7.42 -13.28 -1.32
CA LYS A 197 -7.78 -13.57 0.09
C LYS A 197 -9.24 -13.95 0.30
N ALA A 198 -10.22 -13.41 -0.43
CA ALA A 198 -11.60 -13.84 -0.25
C ALA A 198 -11.88 -15.17 -0.95
N LEU A 199 -11.48 -15.31 -2.23
CA LEU A 199 -11.70 -16.55 -2.98
C LEU A 199 -11.10 -17.81 -2.33
N PRO A 200 -9.88 -17.80 -1.78
CA PRO A 200 -9.32 -19.01 -1.15
C PRO A 200 -10.11 -19.51 0.07
N ALA A 201 -10.89 -18.65 0.74
CA ALA A 201 -11.75 -19.08 1.83
C ALA A 201 -12.85 -20.04 1.37
N ILE A 202 -13.27 -19.96 0.10
CA ILE A 202 -14.25 -20.87 -0.50
C ILE A 202 -13.70 -22.30 -0.53
N TRP A 203 -12.40 -22.50 -0.78
CA TRP A 203 -11.80 -23.84 -0.74
C TRP A 203 -11.88 -24.46 0.65
N LEU A 204 -11.62 -23.66 1.68
CA LEU A 204 -11.75 -24.09 3.08
C LEU A 204 -13.21 -24.43 3.42
N GLU A 205 -14.16 -23.63 2.94
CA GLU A 205 -15.58 -23.87 3.15
C GLU A 205 -16.07 -25.14 2.43
N ILE A 206 -15.65 -25.36 1.17
CA ILE A 206 -15.96 -26.57 0.40
C ILE A 206 -15.49 -27.83 1.15
N ASP A 207 -14.24 -27.84 1.61
CA ASP A 207 -13.65 -28.96 2.34
C ASP A 207 -14.38 -29.19 3.69
N ALA A 208 -14.68 -28.11 4.42
CA ALA A 208 -15.42 -28.19 5.67
C ALA A 208 -16.85 -28.74 5.50
N VAL A 209 -17.60 -28.24 4.52
CA VAL A 209 -18.96 -28.73 4.22
C VAL A 209 -18.92 -30.19 3.82
N ALA A 210 -17.96 -30.61 3.00
CA ALA A 210 -17.82 -32.00 2.57
C ALA A 210 -17.50 -32.94 3.74
N ARG A 211 -16.68 -32.49 4.71
CA ARG A 211 -16.42 -33.25 5.95
C ARG A 211 -17.67 -33.37 6.82
N VAL A 212 -18.42 -32.28 7.02
CA VAL A 212 -19.67 -32.29 7.80
C VAL A 212 -20.71 -33.23 7.20
N LEU A 213 -20.82 -33.26 5.87
CA LEU A 213 -21.76 -34.14 5.17
C LEU A 213 -21.25 -35.57 4.98
N GLY A 214 -20.00 -35.87 5.34
CA GLY A 214 -19.40 -37.20 5.20
C GLY A 214 -19.09 -37.62 3.75
N VAL A 215 -18.93 -36.65 2.83
CA VAL A 215 -18.71 -36.88 1.38
C VAL A 215 -17.36 -36.38 0.89
N ALA A 216 -16.40 -36.18 1.81
CA ALA A 216 -15.13 -35.54 1.48
C ALA A 216 -14.27 -36.34 0.47
N ALA A 217 -14.34 -37.68 0.50
CA ALA A 217 -13.61 -38.53 -0.43
C ALA A 217 -14.24 -38.50 -1.83
N GLU A 218 -15.57 -38.61 -1.89
CA GLU A 218 -16.37 -38.57 -3.10
C GLU A 218 -16.24 -37.21 -3.79
N LEU A 219 -16.33 -36.10 -3.03
CA LEU A 219 -16.15 -34.77 -3.58
C LEU A 219 -14.74 -34.56 -4.15
N ARG A 220 -13.70 -35.03 -3.46
CA ARG A 220 -12.32 -34.98 -3.99
C ARG A 220 -12.19 -35.75 -5.30
N SER A 221 -12.79 -36.93 -5.39
CA SER A 221 -12.82 -37.74 -6.61
C SER A 221 -13.54 -37.00 -7.76
N GLU A 222 -14.72 -36.43 -7.49
CA GLU A 222 -15.50 -35.71 -8.51
C GLU A 222 -14.83 -34.41 -8.97
N LEU A 223 -14.23 -33.65 -8.06
CA LEU A 223 -13.47 -32.44 -8.41
C LEU A 223 -12.23 -32.77 -9.24
N ALA A 224 -11.49 -33.81 -8.88
CA ALA A 224 -10.36 -34.29 -9.67
C ALA A 224 -10.79 -34.73 -11.08
N ARG A 225 -11.93 -35.43 -11.21
CA ARG A 225 -12.52 -35.79 -12.51
C ARG A 225 -12.90 -34.55 -13.34
N ALA A 226 -13.30 -33.46 -12.69
CA ALA A 226 -13.58 -32.17 -13.32
C ALA A 226 -12.32 -31.30 -13.57
N GLY A 227 -11.13 -31.78 -13.22
CA GLY A 227 -9.87 -31.05 -13.40
C GLY A 227 -9.55 -30.03 -12.29
N VAL A 228 -10.20 -30.11 -11.13
CA VAL A 228 -9.98 -29.23 -9.98
C VAL A 228 -9.14 -29.95 -8.94
N ASP A 229 -7.95 -29.41 -8.65
CA ASP A 229 -7.03 -29.92 -7.61
C ASP A 229 -7.35 -29.32 -6.23
N LEU A 230 -8.42 -29.81 -5.59
CA LEU A 230 -8.80 -29.35 -4.25
C LEU A 230 -7.66 -29.50 -3.22
N PRO A 231 -6.92 -30.63 -3.13
CA PRO A 231 -5.78 -30.74 -2.22
C PRO A 231 -4.72 -29.64 -2.45
N GLY A 232 -4.32 -29.41 -3.70
CA GLY A 232 -3.34 -28.37 -4.03
C GLY A 232 -3.82 -26.96 -3.67
N GLU A 233 -5.11 -26.67 -3.91
CA GLU A 233 -5.71 -25.38 -3.51
C GLU A 233 -5.71 -25.19 -1.99
N LEU A 234 -6.10 -26.21 -1.22
CA LEU A 234 -6.09 -26.17 0.25
C LEU A 234 -4.67 -25.97 0.79
N ASP A 235 -3.68 -26.66 0.22
CA ASP A 235 -2.27 -26.50 0.60
C ASP A 235 -1.77 -25.09 0.26
N ALA A 236 -2.13 -24.55 -0.90
CA ALA A 236 -1.82 -23.17 -1.25
C ALA A 236 -2.47 -22.16 -0.29
N VAL A 237 -3.70 -22.39 0.18
CA VAL A 237 -4.34 -21.55 1.20
C VAL A 237 -3.54 -21.60 2.51
N ARG A 238 -3.15 -22.79 2.96
CA ARG A 238 -2.38 -23.00 4.20
C ARG A 238 -1.00 -22.35 4.14
N GLU A 239 -0.29 -22.51 3.03
CA GLU A 239 1.03 -21.90 2.82
C GLU A 239 0.95 -20.37 2.83
N ARG A 240 -0.03 -19.80 2.13
CA ARG A 240 -0.22 -18.34 2.07
C ARG A 240 -0.69 -17.76 3.40
N ALA A 241 -1.60 -18.42 4.11
CA ALA A 241 -2.06 -17.99 5.42
C ALA A 241 -0.95 -18.10 6.48
N GLY A 242 -0.06 -19.09 6.33
CA GLY A 242 1.00 -19.42 7.28
C GLY A 242 0.46 -19.57 8.71
N GLY A 243 1.33 -19.37 9.71
CA GLY A 243 0.92 -19.29 11.12
C GLY A 243 0.14 -18.02 11.51
N LYS A 244 -0.43 -17.30 10.53
CA LYS A 244 -1.05 -15.97 10.71
C LYS A 244 -2.47 -15.88 10.13
N ALA A 245 -3.18 -17.00 10.02
CA ALA A 245 -4.57 -17.04 9.53
C ALA A 245 -5.50 -16.01 10.21
N TRP A 246 -5.29 -15.71 11.51
CA TRP A 246 -6.02 -14.66 12.24
C TRP A 246 -5.90 -13.26 11.62
N ARG A 247 -4.77 -12.96 10.98
CA ARG A 247 -4.50 -11.65 10.36
C ARG A 247 -5.35 -11.44 9.11
N TRP A 248 -5.63 -12.52 8.38
CA TRP A 248 -6.47 -12.45 7.18
C TRP A 248 -7.93 -12.20 7.51
N ALA A 249 -8.41 -12.62 8.68
CA ALA A 249 -9.75 -12.28 9.11
C ALA A 249 -9.95 -10.76 9.22
N GLY A 250 -9.06 -10.05 9.91
CA GLY A 250 -9.14 -8.59 10.02
C GLY A 250 -9.01 -7.88 8.66
N GLU A 251 -8.11 -8.35 7.79
CA GLU A 251 -7.96 -7.82 6.44
C GLU A 251 -9.22 -8.07 5.57
N MET A 252 -9.97 -9.15 5.82
CA MET A 252 -11.25 -9.42 5.17
C MET A 252 -12.41 -8.60 5.74
N ASP A 253 -12.39 -8.27 7.02
CA ASP A 253 -13.35 -7.31 7.58
C ASP A 253 -13.14 -5.91 7.01
N GLU A 254 -11.90 -5.44 6.89
CA GLU A 254 -11.58 -4.17 6.23
C GLU A 254 -11.98 -4.18 4.74
N ALA A 255 -11.76 -5.29 4.04
CA ALA A 255 -12.21 -5.45 2.66
C ALA A 255 -13.75 -5.42 2.54
N ALA A 256 -14.46 -6.00 3.51
CA ALA A 256 -15.91 -5.94 3.55
C ALA A 256 -16.40 -4.49 3.71
N ASP A 257 -15.83 -3.72 4.64
CA ASP A 257 -16.17 -2.31 4.83
C ASP A 257 -15.91 -1.49 3.57
N ALA A 258 -14.77 -1.73 2.90
CA ALA A 258 -14.43 -1.06 1.65
C ALA A 258 -15.42 -1.38 0.51
N VAL A 259 -15.86 -2.63 0.39
CA VAL A 259 -16.85 -3.06 -0.62
C VAL A 259 -18.23 -2.45 -0.31
N ALA A 260 -18.66 -2.48 0.95
CA ALA A 260 -19.92 -1.87 1.39
C ALA A 260 -19.95 -0.36 1.13
N ALA A 261 -18.84 0.35 1.36
CA ALA A 261 -18.72 1.78 1.09
C ALA A 261 -18.85 2.14 -0.41
N LEU A 262 -18.67 1.16 -1.31
CA LEU A 262 -18.93 1.31 -2.75
C LEU A 262 -20.37 0.97 -3.15
N GLY A 263 -21.23 0.61 -2.18
CA GLY A 263 -22.61 0.17 -2.44
C GLY A 263 -22.71 -1.25 -3.02
N LEU A 264 -21.65 -2.06 -2.86
CA LEU A 264 -21.62 -3.44 -3.31
C LEU A 264 -21.84 -4.41 -2.15
N PRO A 265 -22.33 -5.65 -2.40
CA PRO A 265 -22.50 -6.65 -1.35
C PRO A 265 -21.17 -7.09 -0.73
N GLU A 266 -21.05 -6.95 0.58
CA GLU A 266 -19.85 -7.24 1.38
C GLU A 266 -19.80 -8.68 1.94
N GLY A 267 -20.88 -9.44 1.74
CA GLY A 267 -21.10 -10.74 2.38
C GLY A 267 -19.98 -11.76 2.14
N PHE A 268 -19.36 -11.77 0.95
CA PHE A 268 -18.25 -12.68 0.66
C PHE A 268 -17.03 -12.42 1.54
N SER A 269 -16.64 -11.16 1.71
CA SER A 269 -15.51 -10.79 2.57
C SER A 269 -15.82 -11.08 4.04
N ARG A 270 -17.05 -10.82 4.50
CA ARG A 270 -17.49 -11.18 5.86
C ARG A 270 -17.45 -12.68 6.11
N ALA A 271 -17.96 -13.48 5.18
CA ALA A 271 -17.93 -14.93 5.27
C ALA A 271 -16.48 -15.46 5.26
N ALA A 272 -15.62 -14.94 4.37
CA ALA A 272 -14.20 -15.28 4.36
C ALA A 272 -13.52 -14.95 5.70
N ALA A 273 -13.81 -13.79 6.30
CA ALA A 273 -13.30 -13.44 7.63
C ALA A 273 -13.73 -14.44 8.71
N GLN A 274 -14.97 -14.93 8.66
CA GLN A 274 -15.46 -15.96 9.58
C GLN A 274 -14.74 -17.30 9.37
N ILE A 275 -14.58 -17.74 8.12
CA ILE A 275 -13.85 -18.97 7.78
C ILE A 275 -12.41 -18.91 8.29
N TYR A 276 -11.70 -17.79 8.08
CA TYR A 276 -10.33 -17.65 8.56
C TYR A 276 -10.20 -17.64 10.08
N ARG A 277 -11.16 -17.02 10.81
CA ARG A 277 -11.20 -17.10 12.28
C ARG A 277 -11.34 -18.55 12.74
N ARG A 278 -12.31 -19.27 12.18
CA ARG A 278 -12.55 -20.67 12.54
C ARG A 278 -11.36 -21.57 12.19
N ALA A 279 -10.73 -21.35 11.04
CA ALA A 279 -9.53 -22.08 10.65
C ALA A 279 -8.36 -21.80 11.60
N ALA A 280 -8.16 -20.55 12.03
CA ALA A 280 -7.10 -20.18 12.98
C ALA A 280 -7.33 -20.77 14.38
N GLU A 281 -8.59 -20.89 14.80
CA GLU A 281 -8.98 -21.51 16.07
C GLU A 281 -9.02 -23.04 16.02
N GLY A 282 -8.87 -23.65 14.84
CA GLY A 282 -9.06 -25.09 14.65
C GLY A 282 -10.51 -25.55 14.84
N THR A 283 -11.49 -24.64 14.72
CA THR A 283 -12.93 -24.89 14.88
C THR A 283 -13.67 -25.02 13.54
N LEU A 284 -12.92 -25.00 12.43
CA LEU A 284 -13.44 -25.36 11.12
C LEU A 284 -13.51 -26.90 11.05
N PRO A 285 -14.70 -27.51 10.83
CA PRO A 285 -14.91 -28.96 10.89
C PRO A 285 -14.16 -29.68 9.78
#